data_AF-A0A2C5XVW5-F1
#
_entry.id   AF-A0A2C5XVW5-F1
#
_cell.length_a   1.000
_cell.length_b   1.000
_cell.length_c   1.000
_cell.angle_alpha   90.00
_cell.angle_beta   90.00
_cell.angle_gamma   90.00
#
_symmetry.space_group_name_H-M   'P 1'
#
loop_
_entity.id
_entity.type
_entity.pdbx_description
1 polymer ?
#
loop_
_entity_poly.entity_id
_entity_poly.type
_entity_poly.pdbx_seq_one_letter_code
_entity_poly.pdbx_strand_id
1 'polypeptide(L)'
;MGWTSAARLTRRRSTFCRRWWPNATKLEISARSEDIRVYLQQSVRQQPRLLRHVEADAALEEEIVSTIVDASRGMFLLAALAVESLSRKINRKQVRACLSNIPPTLDATYEQALSRIRSQAVDDAALADSVIFWVFCARTRLTVVQLQHMYAMATREAGETDEADAPADDELPDGDVMLGVCGGLIVVDPRSALVGPVHYTAQQFFERSQQRRLLEARAQVTGMALAYLKLPGLSSGPCVSDAAMTLRLDRYPLLDYAARYWGSEREAITTEALWHAIRGFVASDAAVQAVNQVASLPKHRCLNWSQEFPRHVPALVMTAKAATVRLL
;
A
#
# COMPACT_ATOMS: atom_id res chain seq x y z
N MET A 1 42.61 10.95 -21.38
CA MET A 1 42.01 10.02 -20.39
C MET A 1 40.49 10.16 -20.47
N GLY A 2 39.85 9.33 -21.29
CA GLY A 2 38.40 9.36 -21.50
C GLY A 2 37.71 8.44 -20.51
N TRP A 3 36.95 9.02 -19.58
CA TRP A 3 36.05 8.25 -18.71
C TRP A 3 34.87 7.77 -19.55
N THR A 4 34.90 6.52 -20.01
CA THR A 4 33.69 5.84 -20.49
C THR A 4 32.82 5.53 -19.28
N SER A 5 31.91 6.44 -18.95
CA SER A 5 30.89 6.22 -17.94
C SER A 5 29.95 5.09 -18.38
N ALA A 6 30.25 3.86 -17.97
CA ALA A 6 29.37 2.71 -18.15
C ALA A 6 28.19 2.82 -17.16
N ALA A 7 27.03 3.26 -17.64
CA ALA A 7 25.81 3.26 -16.85
C ALA A 7 25.26 1.83 -16.70
N ARG A 8 25.05 1.37 -15.46
CA ARG A 8 24.34 0.11 -15.17
C ARG A 8 22.89 0.41 -14.85
N LEU A 9 21.98 -0.32 -15.49
CA LEU A 9 20.54 -0.23 -15.26
C LEU A 9 20.03 -1.61 -14.86
N THR A 10 19.42 -1.73 -13.69
CA THR A 10 18.69 -2.94 -13.28
C THR A 10 17.24 -2.82 -13.75
N ARG A 11 16.79 -3.71 -14.63
CA ARG A 11 15.41 -3.71 -15.15
C ARG A 11 14.96 -5.14 -15.47
N ARG A 12 13.67 -5.44 -15.28
CA ARG A 12 13.08 -6.71 -15.73
C ARG A 12 13.05 -6.80 -17.27
N ARG A 13 13.02 -8.02 -17.83
CA ARG A 13 12.88 -8.28 -19.27
C ARG A 13 11.77 -7.41 -19.87
N SER A 14 12.13 -6.35 -20.59
CA SER A 14 11.18 -5.50 -21.33
C SER A 14 11.67 -5.31 -22.76
N THR A 15 10.73 -5.28 -23.70
CA THR A 15 11.00 -5.00 -25.12
C THR A 15 11.48 -3.56 -25.34
N PHE A 16 11.18 -2.66 -24.40
CA PHE A 16 11.55 -1.25 -24.43
C PHE A 16 13.08 -1.02 -24.53
N CYS A 17 13.90 -1.85 -23.88
CA CYS A 17 15.36 -1.70 -23.94
C CYS A 17 15.95 -1.94 -25.34
N ARG A 18 15.32 -2.79 -26.17
CA ARG A 18 15.80 -2.99 -27.56
C ARG A 18 15.70 -1.73 -28.41
N ARG A 19 14.71 -0.86 -28.12
CA ARG A 19 14.45 0.34 -28.91
C ARG A 19 15.47 1.45 -28.66
N TRP A 20 15.94 1.59 -27.41
CA TRP A 20 16.82 2.68 -26.99
C TRP A 20 18.29 2.28 -26.86
N TRP A 21 18.57 1.00 -26.57
CA TRP A 21 19.93 0.46 -26.47
C TRP A 21 20.04 -0.88 -27.20
N PRO A 22 20.05 -0.86 -28.55
CA PRO A 22 20.15 -2.09 -29.35
C PRO A 22 21.44 -2.88 -29.07
N ASN A 23 22.52 -2.20 -28.67
CA ASN A 23 23.84 -2.79 -28.40
C ASN A 23 24.13 -3.04 -26.92
N ALA A 24 23.14 -2.91 -26.02
CA ALA A 24 23.36 -3.17 -24.60
C ALA A 24 23.56 -4.67 -24.31
N THR A 25 24.64 -5.01 -23.62
CA THR A 25 24.87 -6.35 -23.07
C THR A 25 23.82 -6.65 -22.00
N LYS A 26 23.12 -7.78 -22.14
CA LYS A 26 22.13 -8.23 -21.16
C LYS A 26 22.77 -9.24 -20.24
N LEU A 27 22.70 -8.98 -18.93
CA LEU A 27 23.03 -9.95 -17.90
C LEU A 27 21.73 -10.32 -17.19
N GLU A 28 21.33 -11.58 -17.32
CA GLU A 28 20.22 -12.11 -16.53
C GLU A 28 20.75 -12.45 -15.14
N ILE A 29 20.18 -11.79 -14.13
CA ILE A 29 20.53 -12.04 -12.73
C ILE A 29 19.46 -12.97 -12.17
N SER A 30 19.86 -14.19 -11.85
CA SER A 30 19.09 -15.16 -11.09
C SER A 30 19.87 -15.55 -9.84
N ALA A 31 19.15 -15.86 -8.76
CA ALA A 31 19.80 -16.40 -7.57
C ALA A 31 20.34 -17.79 -7.88
N ARG A 32 21.55 -18.09 -7.43
CA ARG A 32 22.07 -19.47 -7.51
C ARG A 32 21.34 -20.30 -6.46
N SER A 33 21.14 -21.58 -6.74
CA SER A 33 20.52 -22.52 -5.79
C SER A 33 21.26 -22.54 -4.45
N GLU A 34 22.59 -22.37 -4.46
CA GLU A 34 23.41 -22.30 -3.26
C GLU A 34 23.09 -21.06 -2.41
N ASP A 35 22.90 -19.89 -3.04
CA ASP A 35 22.57 -18.67 -2.31
C ASP A 35 21.19 -18.79 -1.64
N ILE A 36 20.23 -19.42 -2.33
CA ILE A 36 18.89 -19.71 -1.78
C ILE A 36 19.00 -20.72 -0.63
N ARG A 37 19.83 -21.76 -0.76
CA ARG A 37 20.06 -22.77 0.27
C ARG A 37 20.59 -22.13 1.55
N VAL A 38 21.62 -21.30 1.46
CA VAL A 38 22.19 -20.57 2.61
C VAL A 38 21.13 -19.67 3.26
N TYR A 39 20.38 -18.92 2.43
CA TYR A 39 19.28 -18.09 2.91
C TYR A 39 18.21 -18.91 3.66
N LEU A 40 17.80 -20.06 3.13
CA LEU A 40 16.78 -20.92 3.74
C LEU A 40 17.24 -21.51 5.07
N GLN A 41 18.46 -22.02 5.14
CA GLN A 41 19.04 -22.55 6.37
C GLN A 41 19.03 -21.48 7.48
N GLN A 42 19.41 -20.25 7.14
CA GLN A 42 19.35 -19.14 8.09
C GLN A 42 17.90 -18.77 8.46
N SER A 43 17.01 -18.70 7.47
CA SER A 43 15.61 -18.29 7.68
C SER A 43 14.81 -19.29 8.51
N VAL A 44 15.03 -20.60 8.33
CA VAL A 44 14.41 -21.66 9.12
C VAL A 44 14.80 -21.54 10.59
N ARG A 45 16.08 -21.28 10.87
CA ARG A 45 16.60 -21.13 12.23
C ARG A 45 16.14 -19.86 12.93
N GLN A 46 15.84 -18.80 12.17
CA GLN A 46 15.28 -17.56 12.71
C GLN A 46 13.81 -17.68 13.13
N GLN A 47 13.11 -18.74 12.72
CA GLN A 47 11.70 -18.95 13.01
C GLN A 47 11.53 -19.92 14.19
N PRO A 48 11.13 -19.47 15.40
CA PRO A 48 11.20 -20.30 16.61
C PRO A 48 10.43 -21.61 16.53
N ARG A 49 9.27 -21.62 15.88
CA ARG A 49 8.46 -22.83 15.69
C ARG A 49 9.09 -23.81 14.70
N LEU A 50 9.59 -23.29 13.59
CA LEU A 50 10.26 -24.07 12.55
C LEU A 50 11.56 -24.69 13.07
N LEU A 51 12.35 -23.91 13.79
CA LEU A 51 13.57 -24.39 14.46
C LEU A 51 13.27 -25.60 15.34
N ARG A 52 12.26 -25.51 16.22
CA ARG A 52 11.84 -26.64 17.08
C ARG A 52 11.43 -27.88 16.28
N HIS A 53 10.77 -27.72 15.14
CA HIS A 53 10.37 -28.85 14.29
C HIS A 53 11.57 -29.55 13.67
N VAL A 54 12.58 -28.77 13.26
CA VAL A 54 13.80 -29.26 12.62
C VAL A 54 14.78 -29.86 13.63
N GLU A 55 14.91 -29.28 14.82
CA GLU A 55 15.70 -29.87 15.91
C GLU A 55 15.16 -31.25 16.34
N ALA A 56 13.85 -31.43 16.29
CA ALA A 56 13.20 -32.71 16.60
C ALA A 56 13.28 -33.74 15.45
N ASP A 57 13.71 -33.35 14.25
CA ASP A 57 13.80 -34.19 13.06
C ASP A 57 14.84 -33.63 12.08
N ALA A 58 16.10 -34.06 12.22
CA ALA A 58 17.21 -33.52 11.44
C ALA A 58 17.04 -33.70 9.92
N ALA A 59 16.28 -34.71 9.47
CA ALA A 59 16.00 -34.91 8.05
C ALA A 59 15.06 -33.83 7.47
N LEU A 60 14.25 -33.18 8.33
CA LEU A 60 13.28 -32.18 7.93
C LEU A 60 13.95 -30.89 7.43
N GLU A 61 15.13 -30.50 7.93
CA GLU A 61 15.84 -29.31 7.42
C GLU A 61 16.15 -29.47 5.93
N GLU A 62 16.75 -30.61 5.57
CA GLU A 62 17.13 -30.89 4.19
C GLU A 62 15.91 -31.09 3.29
N GLU A 63 14.84 -31.73 3.79
CA GLU A 63 13.55 -31.83 3.09
C GLU A 63 12.97 -30.44 2.77
N ILE A 64 12.97 -29.52 3.74
CA ILE A 64 12.50 -28.13 3.56
C ILE A 64 13.37 -27.41 2.53
N VAL A 65 14.69 -27.45 2.72
CA VAL A 65 15.64 -26.69 1.91
C VAL A 65 15.62 -27.16 0.46
N SER A 66 15.74 -28.46 0.22
CA SER A 66 15.74 -29.04 -1.14
C SER A 66 14.43 -28.70 -1.88
N THR A 67 13.28 -28.97 -1.27
CA THR A 67 11.96 -28.74 -1.88
C THR A 67 11.76 -27.26 -2.25
N ILE A 68 12.15 -26.34 -1.36
CA ILE A 68 11.96 -24.91 -1.63
C ILE A 68 12.96 -24.38 -2.66
N VAL A 69 14.22 -24.85 -2.65
CA VAL A 69 15.20 -24.47 -3.69
C VAL A 69 14.67 -24.80 -5.09
N ASP A 70 14.15 -26.02 -5.26
CA ASP A 70 13.59 -26.48 -6.53
C ASP A 70 12.34 -25.69 -6.93
N ALA A 71 11.43 -25.46 -5.97
CA ALA A 71 10.20 -24.69 -6.19
C ALA A 71 10.47 -23.20 -6.50
N SER A 72 11.55 -22.63 -5.94
CA SER A 72 11.83 -21.20 -6.04
C SER A 72 12.33 -20.76 -7.42
N ARG A 73 12.85 -21.68 -8.24
CA ARG A 73 13.33 -21.41 -9.61
C ARG A 73 14.22 -20.17 -9.71
N GLY A 74 15.14 -20.00 -8.75
CA GLY A 74 16.07 -18.87 -8.70
C GLY A 74 15.48 -17.56 -8.16
N MET A 75 14.30 -17.57 -7.53
CA MET A 75 13.65 -16.40 -6.94
C MET A 75 13.63 -16.48 -5.40
N PHE A 76 14.42 -15.63 -4.74
CA PHE A 76 14.41 -15.49 -3.27
C PHE A 76 13.02 -15.21 -2.68
N LEU A 77 12.17 -14.49 -3.42
CA LEU A 77 10.83 -14.16 -2.94
C LEU A 77 9.96 -15.40 -2.73
N LEU A 78 10.01 -16.39 -3.63
CA LEU A 78 9.29 -17.65 -3.44
C LEU A 78 9.83 -18.40 -2.22
N ALA A 79 11.16 -18.42 -2.06
CA ALA A 79 11.80 -19.02 -0.91
C ALA A 79 11.34 -18.37 0.41
N ALA A 80 11.31 -17.03 0.46
CA ALA A 80 10.84 -16.27 1.62
C ALA A 80 9.37 -16.56 1.96
N LEU A 81 8.48 -16.51 0.97
CA LEU A 81 7.05 -16.78 1.15
C LEU A 81 6.79 -18.23 1.59
N ALA A 82 7.56 -19.19 1.06
CA ALA A 82 7.47 -20.59 1.46
C ALA A 82 7.85 -20.78 2.94
N VAL A 83 8.99 -20.22 3.38
CA VAL A 83 9.41 -20.28 4.80
C VAL A 83 8.36 -19.64 5.71
N GLU A 84 7.82 -18.49 5.33
CA GLU A 84 6.76 -17.84 6.09
C GLU A 84 5.51 -18.73 6.22
N SER A 85 5.09 -19.40 5.14
CA SER A 85 3.97 -20.35 5.17
C SER A 85 4.24 -21.52 6.12
N LEU A 86 5.46 -22.07 6.11
CA LEU A 86 5.87 -23.18 6.98
C LEU A 86 5.99 -22.77 8.45
N SER A 87 6.41 -21.54 8.75
CA SER A 87 6.61 -21.02 10.11
C SER A 87 5.35 -21.08 10.98
N ARG A 88 4.18 -21.08 10.34
CA ARG A 88 2.87 -21.08 11.00
C ARG A 88 2.35 -22.48 11.30
N LYS A 89 3.00 -23.54 10.83
CA LYS A 89 2.52 -24.92 10.99
C LYS A 89 2.75 -25.43 12.42
N ILE A 90 1.73 -26.09 12.97
CA ILE A 90 1.69 -26.48 14.38
C ILE A 90 2.55 -27.72 14.62
N ASN A 91 2.66 -28.61 13.63
CA ASN A 91 3.41 -29.86 13.75
C ASN A 91 4.09 -30.25 12.44
N ARG A 92 5.07 -31.16 12.54
CA ARG A 92 5.86 -31.69 11.40
C ARG A 92 4.99 -32.29 10.29
N LYS A 93 3.86 -32.93 10.61
CA LYS A 93 2.91 -33.46 9.62
C LYS A 93 2.33 -32.33 8.75
N GLN A 94 1.94 -31.22 9.37
CA GLN A 94 1.46 -30.04 8.66
C GLN A 94 2.58 -29.33 7.86
N VAL A 95 3.83 -29.36 8.36
CA VAL A 95 5.00 -28.86 7.61
C VAL A 95 5.15 -29.67 6.31
N ARG A 96 5.23 -31.00 6.39
CA ARG A 96 5.35 -31.88 5.20
C ARG A 96 4.18 -31.73 4.24
N ALA A 97 2.94 -31.69 4.74
CA ALA A 97 1.77 -31.46 3.91
C ALA A 97 1.81 -30.11 3.18
N CYS A 98 2.43 -29.09 3.79
CA CYS A 98 2.65 -27.79 3.16
C CYS A 98 3.77 -27.84 2.12
N LEU A 99 4.87 -28.57 2.40
CA LEU A 99 5.96 -28.79 1.43
C LEU A 99 5.44 -29.46 0.16
N SER A 100 4.58 -30.48 0.30
CA SER A 100 3.97 -31.17 -0.84
C SER A 100 3.04 -30.28 -1.68
N ASN A 101 2.58 -29.15 -1.14
CA ASN A 101 1.64 -28.24 -1.77
C ASN A 101 2.22 -26.81 -1.87
N ILE A 102 3.54 -26.67 -2.05
CA ILE A 102 4.13 -25.35 -2.30
C ILE A 102 3.60 -24.82 -3.63
N PRO A 103 3.06 -23.59 -3.67
CA PRO A 103 2.59 -23.00 -4.91
C PRO A 103 3.72 -22.92 -5.95
N PRO A 104 3.50 -23.39 -7.18
CA PRO A 104 4.56 -23.43 -8.20
C PRO A 104 4.87 -22.06 -8.82
N THR A 105 4.05 -21.04 -8.53
CA THR A 105 4.16 -19.70 -9.10
C THR A 105 3.90 -18.63 -8.04
N LEU A 106 4.41 -17.41 -8.29
CA LEU A 106 4.11 -16.25 -7.45
C LEU A 106 2.61 -15.95 -7.41
N ASP A 107 1.92 -16.06 -8.55
CA ASP A 107 0.48 -15.81 -8.63
C ASP A 107 -0.30 -16.78 -7.73
N ALA A 108 0.01 -18.09 -7.77
CA ALA A 108 -0.59 -19.07 -6.87
C ALA A 108 -0.21 -18.84 -5.40
N THR A 109 0.99 -18.33 -5.12
CA THR A 109 1.41 -17.95 -3.76
C THR A 109 0.58 -16.79 -3.22
N TYR A 110 0.33 -15.78 -4.04
CA TYR A 110 -0.52 -14.64 -3.66
C TYR A 110 -1.99 -15.04 -3.50
N GLU A 111 -2.51 -15.93 -4.36
CA GLU A 111 -3.87 -16.48 -4.22
C GLU A 111 -4.02 -17.25 -2.91
N GLN A 112 -3.04 -18.10 -2.56
CA GLN A 112 -3.06 -18.83 -1.30
C GLN A 112 -2.98 -17.88 -0.10
N ALA A 113 -2.16 -16.83 -0.18
CA ALA A 113 -2.07 -15.81 0.86
C ALA A 113 -3.40 -15.07 1.04
N LEU A 114 -4.06 -14.65 -0.05
CA LEU A 114 -5.39 -14.04 -0.01
C LEU A 114 -6.46 -14.98 0.55
N SER A 115 -6.45 -16.25 0.14
CA SER A 115 -7.38 -17.26 0.66
C SER A 115 -7.24 -17.43 2.17
N ARG A 116 -6.01 -17.47 2.68
CA ARG A 116 -5.71 -17.53 4.11
C ARG A 116 -6.18 -16.28 4.85
N ILE A 117 -5.99 -15.10 4.26
CA ILE A 117 -6.44 -13.83 4.87
C ILE A 117 -7.97 -13.81 4.98
N ARG A 118 -8.67 -14.26 3.95
CA ARG A 118 -10.14 -14.33 3.92
C ARG A 118 -10.74 -15.44 4.79
N SER A 119 -9.92 -16.40 5.24
CA SER A 119 -10.36 -17.46 6.16
C SER A 119 -10.21 -17.09 7.64
N GLN A 120 -9.79 -15.86 7.95
CA GLN A 120 -9.76 -15.33 9.32
C GLN A 120 -11.18 -15.08 9.85
N ALA A 121 -11.30 -14.55 11.07
CA ALA A 121 -12.60 -14.07 11.57
C ALA A 121 -13.21 -13.05 10.59
N VAL A 122 -14.54 -12.95 10.57
CA VAL A 122 -15.26 -12.13 9.56
C VAL A 122 -14.77 -10.69 9.57
N ASP A 123 -14.62 -10.10 10.76
CA ASP A 123 -14.19 -8.70 10.92
C ASP A 123 -12.71 -8.52 10.53
N ASP A 124 -11.83 -9.44 10.93
CA ASP A 124 -10.41 -9.44 10.54
C ASP A 124 -10.23 -9.56 9.03
N ALA A 125 -11.02 -10.44 8.40
CA ALA A 125 -11.00 -10.64 6.96
C ALA A 125 -11.48 -9.39 6.22
N ALA A 126 -12.53 -8.74 6.70
CA ALA A 126 -13.06 -7.50 6.13
C ALA A 126 -12.07 -6.34 6.28
N LEU A 127 -11.47 -6.16 7.47
CA LEU A 127 -10.42 -5.19 7.72
C LEU A 127 -9.22 -5.41 6.79
N ALA A 128 -8.73 -6.65 6.71
CA ALA A 128 -7.58 -6.98 5.88
C ALA A 128 -7.85 -6.74 4.39
N ASP A 129 -9.01 -7.16 3.88
CA ASP A 129 -9.37 -6.95 2.47
C ASP A 129 -9.47 -5.46 2.14
N SER A 130 -10.12 -4.64 2.98
CA SER A 130 -10.18 -3.20 2.78
C SER A 130 -8.79 -2.56 2.71
N VAL A 131 -7.96 -2.80 3.72
CA VAL A 131 -6.64 -2.18 3.86
C VAL A 131 -5.70 -2.61 2.75
N ILE A 132 -5.66 -3.90 2.41
CA ILE A 132 -4.86 -4.42 1.31
C ILE A 132 -5.24 -3.68 0.02
N PHE A 133 -6.52 -3.66 -0.34
CA PHE A 133 -6.94 -3.08 -1.61
C PHE A 133 -6.70 -1.57 -1.68
N TRP A 134 -6.86 -0.85 -0.58
CA TRP A 134 -6.49 0.57 -0.51
C TRP A 134 -4.99 0.78 -0.72
N VAL A 135 -4.12 -0.03 -0.09
CA VAL A 135 -2.66 0.05 -0.28
C VAL A 135 -2.27 -0.23 -1.73
N PHE A 136 -2.92 -1.19 -2.39
CA PHE A 136 -2.62 -1.55 -3.79
C PHE A 136 -3.15 -0.53 -4.81
N CYS A 137 -4.16 0.26 -4.47
CA CYS A 137 -4.79 1.21 -5.39
C CYS A 137 -4.49 2.69 -5.11
N ALA A 138 -3.97 3.03 -3.92
CA ALA A 138 -3.63 4.39 -3.54
C ALA A 138 -2.61 5.02 -4.50
N ARG A 139 -2.74 6.32 -4.76
CA ARG A 139 -1.86 7.05 -5.69
C ARG A 139 -0.45 7.27 -5.17
N THR A 140 -0.30 7.27 -3.86
CA THR A 140 0.96 7.27 -3.15
C THR A 140 0.85 6.33 -1.97
N ARG A 141 2.00 5.89 -1.44
CA ARG A 141 2.03 5.08 -0.24
C ARG A 141 1.50 5.88 0.94
N LEU A 142 0.79 5.19 1.83
CA LEU A 142 0.13 5.73 3.01
C LEU A 142 0.86 5.29 4.26
N THR A 143 0.76 6.07 5.34
CA THR A 143 1.20 5.64 6.67
C THR A 143 0.13 4.76 7.33
N VAL A 144 0.49 4.07 8.42
CA VAL A 144 -0.47 3.29 9.23
C VAL A 144 -1.58 4.22 9.76
N VAL A 145 -1.21 5.39 10.27
CA VAL A 145 -2.16 6.39 10.78
C VAL A 145 -3.15 6.85 9.70
N GLN A 146 -2.69 7.06 8.47
CA GLN A 146 -3.58 7.39 7.37
C GLN A 146 -4.56 6.26 7.05
N LEU A 147 -4.12 5.00 7.10
CA LEU A 147 -4.99 3.84 6.89
C LEU A 147 -6.01 3.66 8.03
N GLN A 148 -5.63 3.95 9.28
CA GLN A 148 -6.56 3.96 10.42
C GLN A 148 -7.66 5.01 10.21
N HIS A 149 -7.29 6.22 9.81
CA HIS A 149 -8.27 7.27 9.49
C HIS A 149 -9.16 6.87 8.31
N MET A 150 -8.61 6.26 7.26
CA MET A 150 -9.42 5.74 6.15
C MET A 150 -10.41 4.68 6.65
N TYR A 151 -9.98 3.76 7.51
CA TYR A 151 -10.85 2.73 8.05
C TYR A 151 -12.00 3.32 8.89
N ALA A 152 -11.71 4.27 9.78
CA ALA A 152 -12.73 4.99 10.53
C ALA A 152 -13.75 5.69 9.60
N MET A 153 -13.26 6.38 8.56
CA MET A 153 -14.15 7.04 7.59
C MET A 153 -14.98 6.05 6.76
N ALA A 154 -14.48 4.84 6.50
CA ALA A 154 -15.21 3.81 5.76
C ALA A 154 -16.31 3.14 6.60
N THR A 155 -16.19 3.18 7.93
CA THR A 155 -17.08 2.47 8.86
C THR A 155 -18.14 3.38 9.49
N ARG A 156 -17.96 4.70 9.43
CA ARG A 156 -19.00 5.68 9.80
C ARG A 156 -20.29 5.47 9.01
N GLU A 157 -21.42 5.59 9.69
CA GLU A 157 -22.73 5.52 9.06
C GLU A 157 -23.02 6.77 8.23
N ALA A 158 -23.91 6.62 7.24
CA ALA A 158 -24.32 7.73 6.41
C ALA A 158 -25.08 8.79 7.24
N GLY A 159 -24.42 9.92 7.52
CA GLY A 159 -24.96 11.04 8.29
C GLY A 159 -24.10 11.42 9.50
N GLU A 160 -23.36 10.47 10.08
CA GLU A 160 -22.44 10.75 11.20
C GLU A 160 -21.28 11.66 10.78
N THR A 161 -20.84 11.52 9.53
CA THR A 161 -19.72 12.27 8.94
C THR A 161 -19.99 13.77 8.80
N ASP A 162 -21.25 14.22 8.84
CA ASP A 162 -21.58 15.63 8.69
C ASP A 162 -21.50 16.39 10.04
N GLU A 163 -21.54 15.69 11.18
CA GLU A 163 -21.43 16.28 12.52
C GLU A 163 -20.10 15.97 13.21
N ALA A 164 -19.53 14.78 12.97
CA ALA A 164 -18.26 14.36 13.54
C ALA A 164 -17.05 14.95 12.78
N ASP A 165 -16.08 15.48 13.52
CA ASP A 165 -14.83 16.04 12.97
C ASP A 165 -13.80 14.92 12.69
N ALA A 166 -12.52 15.14 13.00
CA ALA A 166 -11.50 14.11 12.90
C ALA A 166 -11.90 12.83 13.67
N PRO A 167 -11.61 11.63 13.13
CA PRO A 167 -11.79 10.37 13.86
C PRO A 167 -11.21 10.43 15.27
N ALA A 168 -12.02 10.06 16.26
CA ALA A 168 -11.58 9.90 17.65
C ALA A 168 -10.76 8.61 17.81
N ASP A 169 -9.98 8.53 18.89
CA ASP A 169 -9.06 7.41 19.14
C ASP A 169 -9.77 6.05 19.23
N ASP A 170 -11.01 6.03 19.75
CA ASP A 170 -11.86 4.84 19.87
C ASP A 170 -12.52 4.40 18.55
N GLU A 171 -12.54 5.27 17.53
CA GLU A 171 -12.93 4.92 16.15
C GLU A 171 -11.77 4.29 15.36
N LEU A 172 -10.52 4.42 15.85
CA LEU A 172 -9.34 3.94 15.14
C LEU A 172 -9.07 2.46 15.46
N PRO A 173 -8.90 1.60 14.43
CA PRO A 173 -8.44 0.23 14.66
C PRO A 173 -6.99 0.24 15.15
N ASP A 174 -6.62 -0.71 15.99
CA ASP A 174 -5.22 -0.90 16.41
C ASP A 174 -4.32 -1.15 15.18
N GLY A 175 -3.19 -0.44 15.10
CA GLY A 175 -2.30 -0.47 13.95
C GLY A 175 -1.58 -1.80 13.77
N ASP A 176 -1.20 -2.46 14.86
CA ASP A 176 -0.54 -3.77 14.82
C ASP A 176 -1.53 -4.86 14.44
N VAL A 177 -2.77 -4.78 14.93
CA VAL A 177 -3.87 -5.64 14.50
C VAL A 177 -4.13 -5.46 13.01
N MET A 178 -4.27 -4.22 12.53
CA MET A 178 -4.48 -3.90 11.11
C MET A 178 -3.42 -4.52 10.21
N LEU A 179 -2.14 -4.38 10.56
CA LEU A 179 -1.04 -4.95 9.78
C LEU A 179 -0.98 -6.48 9.92
N GLY A 180 -1.24 -7.01 11.11
CA GLY A 180 -1.22 -8.44 11.40
C GLY A 180 -2.23 -9.23 10.58
N VAL A 181 -3.48 -8.75 10.49
CA VAL A 181 -4.54 -9.41 9.73
C VAL A 181 -4.29 -9.41 8.22
N CYS A 182 -3.48 -8.48 7.69
CA CYS A 182 -3.07 -8.47 6.29
C CYS A 182 -2.06 -9.57 5.91
N GLY A 183 -1.60 -10.37 6.87
CA GLY A 183 -0.95 -11.64 6.64
C GLY A 183 0.34 -11.58 5.82
N GLY A 184 1.08 -10.46 5.89
CA GLY A 184 2.36 -10.27 5.23
C GLY A 184 2.30 -9.85 3.75
N LEU A 185 1.11 -9.59 3.19
CA LEU A 185 0.99 -9.06 1.81
C LEU A 185 1.38 -7.59 1.69
N ILE A 186 1.29 -6.86 2.79
CA ILE A 186 1.74 -5.48 2.93
C ILE A 186 2.79 -5.42 4.03
N VAL A 187 3.71 -4.46 3.91
CA VAL A 187 4.80 -4.24 4.85
C VAL A 187 4.98 -2.75 5.10
N VAL A 188 5.42 -2.41 6.31
CA VAL A 188 5.86 -1.06 6.66
C VAL A 188 7.34 -0.94 6.34
N ASP A 189 7.71 0.05 5.54
CA ASP A 189 9.12 0.37 5.31
C ASP A 189 9.71 1.04 6.57
N PRO A 190 10.71 0.44 7.24
CA PRO A 190 11.27 0.97 8.48
C PRO A 190 11.96 2.33 8.31
N ARG A 191 12.32 2.73 7.09
CA ARG A 191 12.97 4.02 6.83
C ARG A 191 11.97 5.15 6.61
N SER A 192 10.87 4.86 5.93
CA SER A 192 9.89 5.87 5.52
C SER A 192 8.60 5.83 6.35
N ALA A 193 8.38 4.78 7.15
CA ALA A 193 7.14 4.49 7.86
C ALA A 193 5.91 4.38 6.92
N LEU A 194 6.15 4.14 5.63
CA LEU A 194 5.12 4.01 4.61
C LEU A 194 4.76 2.54 4.41
N VAL A 195 3.47 2.27 4.32
CA VAL A 195 2.92 0.96 4.00
C VAL A 195 2.95 0.74 2.49
N GLY A 196 3.39 -0.43 2.08
CA GLY A 196 3.38 -0.81 0.68
C GLY A 196 3.28 -2.32 0.48
N PRO A 197 3.15 -2.78 -0.77
CA PRO A 197 3.18 -4.20 -1.08
C PRO A 197 4.49 -4.85 -0.59
N VAL A 198 4.41 -6.09 -0.11
CA VAL A 198 5.58 -6.89 0.29
C VAL A 198 6.64 -6.98 -0.81
N HIS A 199 6.19 -6.93 -2.07
CA HIS A 199 7.07 -6.86 -3.23
C HIS A 199 6.30 -6.32 -4.44
N TYR A 200 7.01 -5.73 -5.42
CA TYR A 200 6.38 -5.18 -6.63
C TYR A 200 5.63 -6.24 -7.46
N THR A 201 5.98 -7.52 -7.33
CA THR A 201 5.25 -8.61 -8.02
C THR A 201 3.86 -8.84 -7.45
N ALA A 202 3.62 -8.49 -6.19
CA ALA A 202 2.27 -8.50 -5.62
C ALA A 202 1.43 -7.44 -6.35
N GLN A 203 1.97 -6.23 -6.57
CA GLN A 203 1.26 -5.17 -7.31
C GLN A 203 0.81 -5.68 -8.69
N GLN A 204 1.74 -6.31 -9.43
CA GLN A 204 1.46 -6.89 -10.74
C GLN A 204 0.43 -8.02 -10.71
N PHE A 205 0.40 -8.80 -9.64
CA PHE A 205 -0.62 -9.83 -9.45
C PHE A 205 -2.00 -9.18 -9.27
N PHE A 206 -2.15 -8.25 -8.31
CA PHE A 206 -3.43 -7.57 -8.04
C PHE A 206 -3.95 -6.83 -9.27
N GLU A 207 -3.09 -6.13 -10.01
CA GLU A 207 -3.45 -5.44 -11.25
C GLU A 207 -3.95 -6.36 -12.37
N ARG A 208 -3.58 -7.64 -12.35
CA ARG A 208 -4.04 -8.64 -13.33
C ARG A 208 -5.26 -9.42 -12.85
N SER A 209 -5.24 -9.91 -11.61
CA SER A 209 -6.21 -10.87 -11.10
C SER A 209 -7.36 -10.23 -10.30
N GLN A 210 -7.20 -8.99 -9.83
CA GLN A 210 -8.15 -8.34 -8.93
C GLN A 210 -8.65 -6.97 -9.44
N GLN A 211 -8.65 -6.75 -10.77
CA GLN A 211 -8.98 -5.46 -11.39
C GLN A 211 -10.31 -4.87 -10.91
N ARG A 212 -11.38 -5.67 -10.89
CA ARG A 212 -12.71 -5.22 -10.46
C ARG A 212 -12.69 -4.69 -9.02
N ARG A 213 -12.08 -5.44 -8.10
CA ARG A 213 -11.96 -5.06 -6.70
C ARG A 213 -11.06 -3.83 -6.51
N LEU A 214 -10.02 -3.68 -7.32
CA LEU A 214 -9.19 -2.48 -7.31
C LEU A 214 -9.97 -1.25 -7.78
N LEU A 215 -10.86 -1.38 -8.77
CA LEU A 215 -11.73 -0.29 -9.21
C LEU A 215 -12.73 0.11 -8.10
N GLU A 216 -13.35 -0.88 -7.44
CA GLU A 216 -14.23 -0.64 -6.30
C GLU A 216 -13.48 0.07 -5.15
N ALA A 217 -12.27 -0.41 -4.83
CA ALA A 217 -11.42 0.21 -3.82
C ALA A 217 -11.01 1.64 -4.19
N ARG A 218 -10.71 1.93 -5.46
CA ARG A 218 -10.42 3.31 -5.91
C ARG A 218 -11.61 4.24 -5.66
N ALA A 219 -12.83 3.77 -5.92
CA ALA A 219 -14.04 4.54 -5.63
C ALA A 219 -14.20 4.79 -4.13
N GLN A 220 -13.93 3.79 -3.28
CA GLN A 220 -13.93 3.95 -1.82
C GLN A 220 -12.89 4.97 -1.35
N VAL A 221 -11.63 4.86 -1.81
CA VAL A 221 -10.55 5.80 -1.46
C VAL A 221 -10.91 7.22 -1.88
N THR A 222 -11.51 7.39 -3.05
CA THR A 222 -12.00 8.68 -3.56
C THR A 222 -13.13 9.23 -2.68
N GLY A 223 -14.11 8.40 -2.34
CA GLY A 223 -15.22 8.76 -1.47
C GLY A 223 -14.76 9.17 -0.07
N MET A 224 -13.88 8.38 0.54
CA MET A 224 -13.28 8.69 1.84
C MET A 224 -12.46 9.98 1.80
N ALA A 225 -11.65 10.19 0.76
CA ALA A 225 -10.92 11.44 0.59
C ALA A 225 -11.89 12.64 0.54
N LEU A 226 -12.96 12.56 -0.27
CA LEU A 226 -13.97 13.62 -0.36
C LEU A 226 -14.68 13.86 0.98
N ALA A 227 -15.09 12.79 1.67
CA ALA A 227 -15.70 12.88 2.99
C ALA A 227 -14.75 13.54 4.00
N TYR A 228 -13.47 13.19 3.95
CA TYR A 228 -12.43 13.76 4.80
C TYR A 228 -12.23 15.27 4.56
N LEU A 229 -12.36 15.74 3.31
CA LEU A 229 -12.26 17.16 2.97
C LEU A 229 -13.50 17.98 3.40
N LYS A 230 -14.61 17.30 3.72
CA LYS A 230 -15.85 17.92 4.22
C LYS A 230 -15.88 18.05 5.75
N LEU A 231 -14.89 17.53 6.47
CA LEU A 231 -14.90 17.53 7.93
C LEU A 231 -15.02 18.96 8.49
N PRO A 232 -15.86 19.20 9.52
CA PRO A 232 -16.15 20.52 10.05
C PRO A 232 -14.93 21.39 10.35
N GLY A 233 -13.84 20.83 10.89
CA GLY A 233 -12.66 21.63 11.22
C GLY A 233 -11.92 22.20 10.00
N LEU A 234 -12.16 21.67 8.79
CA LEU A 234 -11.62 22.21 7.54
C LEU A 234 -12.46 23.36 6.97
N SER A 235 -13.69 23.55 7.46
CA SER A 235 -14.54 24.68 7.08
C SER A 235 -14.08 26.02 7.65
N SER A 236 -13.05 26.02 8.50
CA SER A 236 -12.40 27.23 9.04
C SER A 236 -11.54 27.99 8.02
N GLY A 237 -11.33 27.45 6.81
CA GLY A 237 -10.53 28.10 5.77
C GLY A 237 -9.02 27.87 5.91
N PRO A 238 -8.19 28.59 5.14
CA PRO A 238 -6.74 28.41 5.14
C PRO A 238 -6.11 28.79 6.49
N CYS A 239 -5.08 28.05 6.91
CA CYS A 239 -4.26 28.37 8.08
C CYS A 239 -3.47 29.66 7.85
N VAL A 240 -3.43 30.51 8.87
CA VAL A 240 -2.72 31.80 8.85
C VAL A 240 -1.22 31.71 9.18
N SER A 241 -0.74 30.55 9.64
CA SER A 241 0.66 30.32 10.00
C SER A 241 1.09 28.87 9.81
N ASP A 242 2.39 28.66 9.72
CA ASP A 242 3.01 27.33 9.65
C ASP A 242 2.71 26.48 10.89
N ALA A 243 2.61 27.11 12.07
CA ALA A 243 2.24 26.43 13.30
C ALA A 243 0.79 25.91 13.24
N ALA A 244 -0.16 26.75 12.79
CA ALA A 244 -1.55 26.35 12.61
C ALA A 244 -1.69 25.24 11.56
N MET A 245 -0.92 25.31 10.47
CA MET A 245 -0.90 24.25 9.45
C MET A 245 -0.33 22.94 10.00
N THR A 246 0.73 23.00 10.81
CA THR A 246 1.30 21.80 11.45
C THR A 246 0.27 21.12 12.34
N LEU A 247 -0.37 21.87 13.24
CA LEU A 247 -1.44 21.35 14.09
C LEU A 247 -2.60 20.75 13.29
N ARG A 248 -2.95 21.36 12.15
CA ARG A 248 -3.96 20.81 11.24
C ARG A 248 -3.50 19.50 10.61
N LEU A 249 -2.28 19.39 10.11
CA LEU A 249 -1.79 18.14 9.52
C LEU A 249 -1.65 17.02 10.55
N ASP A 250 -1.30 17.35 11.79
CA ASP A 250 -1.22 16.38 12.89
C ASP A 250 -2.62 15.90 13.30
N ARG A 251 -3.59 16.82 13.38
CA ARG A 251 -5.00 16.48 13.67
C ARG A 251 -5.67 15.72 12.52
N TYR A 252 -5.26 15.98 11.28
CA TYR A 252 -5.84 15.38 10.09
C TYR A 252 -4.77 14.67 9.23
N PRO A 253 -4.26 13.49 9.64
CA PRO A 253 -3.19 12.77 8.95
C PRO A 253 -3.46 12.44 7.47
N LEU A 254 -4.72 12.21 7.09
CA LEU A 254 -5.11 11.92 5.70
C LEU A 254 -5.24 13.19 4.83
N LEU A 255 -5.15 14.39 5.41
CA LEU A 255 -5.49 15.65 4.71
C LEU A 255 -4.60 15.92 3.50
N ASP A 256 -3.28 15.72 3.61
CA ASP A 256 -2.36 15.93 2.48
C ASP A 256 -2.67 14.99 1.30
N TYR A 257 -2.93 13.70 1.61
CA TYR A 257 -3.32 12.72 0.60
C TYR A 257 -4.66 13.11 -0.04
N ALA A 258 -5.69 13.37 0.78
CA ALA A 258 -7.01 13.71 0.31
C ALA A 258 -6.97 14.98 -0.55
N ALA A 259 -6.30 16.04 -0.10
CA ALA A 259 -6.20 17.30 -0.83
C ALA A 259 -5.51 17.18 -2.20
N ARG A 260 -4.51 16.30 -2.33
CA ARG A 260 -3.78 16.09 -3.59
C ARG A 260 -4.47 15.13 -4.54
N TYR A 261 -5.22 14.14 -4.04
CA TYR A 261 -5.64 12.98 -4.82
C TYR A 261 -7.16 12.72 -4.87
N TRP A 262 -8.00 13.52 -4.22
CA TRP A 262 -9.46 13.34 -4.18
C TRP A 262 -10.15 13.26 -5.55
N GLY A 263 -9.56 13.81 -6.62
CA GLY A 263 -10.14 13.79 -7.98
C GLY A 263 -9.32 12.97 -9.00
N SER A 264 -8.33 12.22 -8.53
CA SER A 264 -7.34 11.59 -9.40
C SER A 264 -7.86 10.37 -10.18
N GLU A 265 -8.90 9.70 -9.67
CA GLU A 265 -9.49 8.49 -10.25
C GLU A 265 -10.77 8.79 -11.04
N ARG A 266 -10.66 9.49 -12.17
CA ARG A 266 -11.82 9.85 -13.02
C ARG A 266 -12.68 8.64 -13.42
N GLU A 267 -12.04 7.51 -13.69
CA GLU A 267 -12.70 6.24 -14.05
C GLU A 267 -13.52 5.65 -12.88
N ALA A 268 -13.23 6.06 -11.64
CA ALA A 268 -13.98 5.68 -10.45
C ALA A 268 -15.12 6.67 -10.10
N ILE A 269 -15.08 7.91 -10.64
CA ILE A 269 -16.14 8.93 -10.47
C ILE A 269 -17.26 8.66 -11.48
N THR A 270 -17.96 7.56 -11.29
CA THR A 270 -19.07 7.14 -12.16
C THR A 270 -20.41 7.12 -11.44
N THR A 271 -20.40 7.28 -10.11
CA THR A 271 -21.60 7.18 -9.27
C THR A 271 -22.15 8.56 -8.92
N GLU A 272 -23.48 8.68 -8.87
CA GLU A 272 -24.16 9.91 -8.45
C GLU A 272 -23.78 10.32 -7.02
N ALA A 273 -23.50 9.35 -6.15
CA ALA A 273 -23.04 9.58 -4.79
C ALA A 273 -21.70 10.36 -4.75
N LEU A 274 -20.73 10.00 -5.59
CA LEU A 274 -19.46 10.72 -5.67
C LEU A 274 -19.66 12.13 -6.25
N TRP A 275 -20.55 12.30 -7.24
CA TRP A 275 -20.91 13.63 -7.75
C TRP A 275 -21.57 14.51 -6.69
N HIS A 276 -22.44 13.94 -5.85
CA HIS A 276 -23.02 14.64 -4.72
C HIS A 276 -21.95 15.06 -3.70
N ALA A 277 -21.01 14.17 -3.36
CA ALA A 277 -19.90 14.49 -2.47
C ALA A 277 -19.00 15.61 -3.01
N ILE A 278 -18.67 15.60 -4.32
CA ILE A 278 -17.90 16.66 -4.97
C ILE A 278 -18.66 17.99 -4.90
N ARG A 279 -19.96 18.00 -5.22
CA ARG A 279 -20.79 19.23 -5.14
C ARG A 279 -20.82 19.78 -3.72
N GLY A 280 -20.98 18.91 -2.72
CA GLY A 280 -20.95 19.29 -1.31
C GLY A 280 -19.62 19.92 -0.89
N PHE A 281 -18.49 19.33 -1.28
CA PHE A 281 -17.16 19.89 -1.03
C PHE A 281 -16.98 21.26 -1.71
N VAL A 282 -17.31 21.35 -3.01
CA VAL A 282 -17.14 22.55 -3.83
C VAL A 282 -18.03 23.72 -3.37
N ALA A 283 -19.15 23.44 -2.70
CA ALA A 283 -20.05 24.47 -2.18
C ALA A 283 -19.43 25.30 -1.04
N SER A 284 -18.41 24.81 -0.35
CA SER A 284 -17.73 25.54 0.74
C SER A 284 -16.44 26.20 0.23
N ASP A 285 -16.48 27.51 -0.02
CA ASP A 285 -15.28 28.25 -0.45
C ASP A 285 -14.15 28.15 0.59
N ALA A 286 -14.48 28.19 1.88
CA ALA A 286 -13.51 28.02 2.95
C ALA A 286 -12.80 26.65 2.87
N ALA A 287 -13.54 25.56 2.71
CA ALA A 287 -12.96 24.23 2.53
C ALA A 287 -12.11 24.16 1.26
N VAL A 288 -12.58 24.71 0.14
CA VAL A 288 -11.82 24.74 -1.12
C VAL A 288 -10.49 25.50 -0.96
N GLN A 289 -10.47 26.65 -0.31
CA GLN A 289 -9.24 27.41 -0.05
C GLN A 289 -8.30 26.66 0.91
N ALA A 290 -8.83 26.04 1.97
CA ALA A 290 -8.04 25.23 2.91
C ALA A 290 -7.37 24.04 2.20
N VAL A 291 -8.13 23.32 1.38
CA VAL A 291 -7.64 22.19 0.60
C VAL A 291 -6.63 22.63 -0.45
N ASN A 292 -6.84 23.78 -1.09
CA ASN A 292 -5.87 24.32 -2.05
C ASN A 292 -4.54 24.70 -1.39
N GLN A 293 -4.57 25.26 -0.18
CA GLN A 293 -3.38 25.53 0.61
C GLN A 293 -2.59 24.24 0.87
N VAL A 294 -3.28 23.18 1.34
CA VAL A 294 -2.65 21.88 1.62
C VAL A 294 -2.10 21.23 0.33
N ALA A 295 -2.87 21.23 -0.75
CA ALA A 295 -2.45 20.64 -2.02
C ALA A 295 -1.25 21.37 -2.66
N SER A 296 -0.97 22.61 -2.23
CA SER A 296 0.13 23.43 -2.70
C SER A 296 1.38 23.34 -1.83
N LEU A 297 1.35 22.58 -0.73
CA LEU A 297 2.48 22.48 0.19
C LEU A 297 3.73 21.93 -0.51
N PRO A 298 4.89 22.56 -0.30
CA PRO A 298 6.15 22.13 -0.88
C PRO A 298 6.66 20.83 -0.24
N LYS A 299 7.54 20.11 -0.95
CA LYS A 299 8.21 18.91 -0.42
C LYS A 299 9.16 19.23 0.74
N HIS A 300 9.72 20.44 0.76
CA HIS A 300 10.65 20.91 1.79
C HIS A 300 10.02 22.08 2.54
N ARG A 301 9.95 21.97 3.86
CA ARG A 301 9.35 22.99 4.74
C ARG A 301 10.41 24.01 5.15
N CYS A 302 10.44 25.15 4.46
CA CYS A 302 11.22 26.34 4.83
C CYS A 302 10.34 27.37 5.57
N LEU A 303 10.86 28.54 5.93
CA LEU A 303 10.06 29.60 6.56
C LEU A 303 8.84 29.96 5.69
N ASN A 304 7.65 30.07 6.28
CA ASN A 304 6.38 30.38 5.61
C ASN A 304 5.94 29.32 4.59
N TRP A 305 6.37 28.07 4.75
CA TRP A 305 6.10 26.97 3.81
C TRP A 305 4.61 26.69 3.56
N SER A 306 3.73 27.06 4.50
CA SER A 306 2.29 26.87 4.34
C SER A 306 1.58 28.08 3.72
N GLN A 307 2.26 29.22 3.60
CA GLN A 307 1.65 30.50 3.21
C GLN A 307 1.81 30.82 1.72
N GLU A 308 2.69 30.10 1.02
CA GLU A 308 2.92 30.22 -0.42
C GLU A 308 1.95 29.33 -1.22
N PHE A 309 0.74 29.83 -1.46
CA PHE A 309 -0.26 29.13 -2.27
C PHE A 309 -1.16 30.13 -3.03
N PRO A 310 -1.73 29.76 -4.18
CA PRO A 310 -2.68 30.61 -4.89
C PRO A 310 -3.93 30.85 -4.02
N ARG A 311 -4.35 32.10 -3.84
CA ARG A 311 -5.56 32.43 -3.06
C ARG A 311 -6.75 32.70 -3.97
N HIS A 312 -7.95 32.53 -3.44
CA HIS A 312 -9.21 32.74 -4.17
C HIS A 312 -9.31 31.90 -5.44
N VAL A 313 -8.75 30.68 -5.41
CA VAL A 313 -8.84 29.74 -6.52
C VAL A 313 -10.31 29.31 -6.68
N PRO A 314 -10.94 29.53 -7.84
CA PRO A 314 -12.30 29.04 -8.06
C PRO A 314 -12.35 27.53 -7.96
N ALA A 315 -13.43 26.99 -7.40
CA ALA A 315 -13.58 25.55 -7.25
C ALA A 315 -13.48 24.79 -8.59
N LEU A 316 -13.87 25.41 -9.70
CA LEU A 316 -13.70 24.87 -11.05
C LEU A 316 -12.22 24.62 -11.42
N VAL A 317 -11.32 25.50 -10.99
CA VAL A 317 -9.87 25.36 -11.23
C VAL A 317 -9.31 24.21 -10.39
N MET A 318 -9.80 24.05 -9.15
CA MET A 318 -9.42 22.94 -8.27
C MET A 318 -9.92 21.59 -8.79
N THR A 319 -11.17 21.51 -9.24
CA THR A 319 -11.74 20.27 -9.81
C THR A 319 -11.03 19.89 -11.11
N ALA A 320 -10.69 20.88 -11.95
CA ALA A 320 -9.86 20.66 -13.13
C ALA A 320 -8.48 20.13 -12.73
N LYS A 321 -7.75 20.78 -11.83
CA LYS A 321 -6.42 20.34 -11.35
C LYS A 321 -6.46 18.91 -10.82
N ALA A 322 -7.46 18.57 -10.00
CA ALA A 322 -7.62 17.24 -9.43
C ALA A 322 -7.88 16.17 -10.50
N ALA A 323 -8.66 16.50 -11.55
CA ALA A 323 -8.92 15.61 -12.68
C ALA A 323 -7.78 15.53 -13.71
N THR A 324 -6.82 16.46 -13.71
CA THR A 324 -5.77 16.58 -14.75
C THR A 324 -4.44 15.93 -14.36
N VAL A 325 -4.34 15.19 -13.25
CA VAL A 325 -3.10 14.51 -12.81
C VAL A 325 -2.74 13.28 -13.69
N ARG A 326 -2.91 13.37 -15.02
CA ARG A 326 -2.50 12.36 -16.00
C ARG A 326 -1.74 12.94 -17.21
N LEU A 327 -1.16 14.15 -17.10
CA LEU A 327 -0.40 14.78 -18.18
C LEU A 327 0.96 15.37 -17.75
N LEU A 328 1.67 14.70 -16.82
CA LEU A 328 3.12 14.83 -16.67
C LEU A 328 3.73 13.45 -16.42
#